data_AF-A0A6I0DYE4-F1
#
_entry.id   AF-A0A6I0DYE4-F1
#
_cell.length_a   1.000
_cell.length_b   1.000
_cell.length_c   1.000
_cell.angle_alpha   90.00
_cell.angle_beta   90.00
_cell.angle_gamma   90.00
#
_symmetry.space_group_name_H-M   'P 1'
#
loop_
_entity.id
_entity.type
_entity.pdbx_description
1 polymer ?
#
loop_
_entity_poly.entity_id
_entity_poly.type
_entity_poly.pdbx_seq_one_letter_code
_entity_poly.pdbx_strand_id
1 'polypeptide(L)'
;MKMNGFTCRVQLKNSVMMKKTRNNLQKTWALLFFWGLCLLATGRNHPAPEFVKNLSAPAFGVTSGTVVLLWDDVSEPDFMDEDFFQNPWTYEIYQDGIQIGSTTKRSYRVTGLSPGQTYQFSVGCNKNTEKLFLDENTVKVTTKKAGKIFNVKDFGASGDGKKQDTEAIQKTINTCEKGGTVLVPEGTYIVGGLTLKSDMTLEIAKGALIVFNGYNGTDLYPVTSTILPGMNGDTIEFQRPALIRGTNVHNLVITGEGTIDGNGETWWPNYPSGIEEINGISRPVLMVLAMCSEILIQGITMQDPPFHSNYVMYGNDVIYSEVKFLKYSTVPGRNGDALDPYACRNLIITGCTFGNQDDSVALKGHENFAFNEYIFVRD
;
A
#
# COMPACT_ATOMS: atom_id res chain seq x y z
N MET A 1 29.33 38.12 6.20
CA MET A 1 30.18 36.91 6.12
C MET A 1 29.86 36.19 4.83
N LYS A 2 30.90 35.85 4.04
CA LYS A 2 30.79 35.31 2.69
C LYS A 2 30.13 33.93 2.69
N MET A 3 29.16 33.72 1.80
CA MET A 3 28.69 32.40 1.37
C MET A 3 29.79 31.74 0.53
N ASN A 4 30.22 30.54 0.93
CA ASN A 4 30.98 29.63 0.09
C ASN A 4 29.99 28.71 -0.63
N GLY A 5 30.11 28.69 -1.96
CA GLY A 5 29.29 27.86 -2.84
C GLY A 5 29.72 26.40 -2.88
N PHE A 6 28.78 25.55 -3.28
CA PHE A 6 29.06 24.26 -3.91
C PHE A 6 28.37 24.24 -5.26
N THR A 7 29.16 24.21 -6.32
CA THR A 7 28.73 24.00 -7.71
C THR A 7 28.68 22.51 -8.00
N CYS A 8 27.54 22.07 -8.53
CA CYS A 8 27.32 20.72 -9.07
C CYS A 8 28.19 20.54 -10.33
N ARG A 9 29.06 19.51 -10.36
CA ARG A 9 29.84 19.12 -11.55
C ARG A 9 29.05 18.09 -12.35
N VAL A 10 28.55 18.49 -13.51
CA VAL A 10 28.11 17.58 -14.58
C VAL A 10 29.33 17.23 -15.44
N GLN A 11 29.64 15.95 -15.56
CA GLN A 11 30.81 15.44 -16.28
C GLN A 11 30.40 15.08 -17.73
N LEU A 12 30.62 15.99 -18.67
CA LEU A 12 30.50 15.72 -20.11
C LEU A 12 31.82 15.12 -20.62
N LYS A 13 31.78 13.89 -21.15
CA LYS A 13 32.92 13.25 -21.81
C LYS A 13 32.99 13.68 -23.28
N ASN A 14 34.14 14.22 -23.66
CA ASN A 14 34.54 14.61 -25.01
C ASN A 14 34.55 13.42 -25.99
N SER A 15 34.06 13.66 -27.21
CA SER A 15 34.27 12.79 -28.38
C SER A 15 35.42 13.32 -29.24
N VAL A 16 36.38 12.43 -29.56
CA VAL A 16 37.55 12.71 -30.40
C VAL A 16 37.26 12.25 -31.83
N MET A 17 37.46 13.14 -32.80
CA MET A 17 37.49 12.85 -34.24
C MET A 17 38.71 12.00 -34.61
N MET A 18 38.52 10.95 -35.41
CA MET A 18 39.61 10.36 -36.21
C MET A 18 39.20 10.08 -37.66
N LYS A 19 40.15 10.38 -38.55
CA LYS A 19 40.09 10.42 -40.01
C LYS A 19 39.93 9.03 -40.65
N LYS A 20 39.20 9.00 -41.77
CA LYS A 20 39.12 7.89 -42.74
C LYS A 20 40.42 7.77 -43.55
N THR A 21 40.92 6.54 -43.71
CA THR A 21 41.67 6.09 -44.90
C THR A 21 41.26 4.66 -45.26
N ARG A 22 41.04 4.43 -46.56
CA ARG A 22 40.71 3.14 -47.21
C ARG A 22 41.98 2.31 -47.45
N ASN A 23 41.89 0.97 -47.37
CA ASN A 23 42.29 0.05 -48.46
C ASN A 23 41.97 -1.43 -48.18
N ASN A 24 41.72 -2.15 -49.28
CA ASN A 24 41.27 -3.53 -49.43
C ASN A 24 42.35 -4.60 -49.14
N LEU A 25 41.96 -5.83 -48.76
CA LEU A 25 41.97 -7.06 -49.59
C LEU A 25 41.95 -8.36 -48.74
N GLN A 26 40.92 -9.18 -49.00
CA GLN A 26 40.90 -10.64 -49.18
C GLN A 26 41.12 -11.68 -48.05
N LYS A 27 40.08 -12.54 -47.96
CA LYS A 27 40.06 -14.02 -47.79
C LYS A 27 40.42 -14.63 -46.43
N THR A 28 39.42 -15.22 -45.76
CA THR A 28 39.16 -16.68 -45.71
C THR A 28 37.84 -16.97 -45.01
N TRP A 29 37.08 -17.93 -45.55
CA TRP A 29 35.80 -18.41 -45.01
C TRP A 29 36.00 -19.51 -43.97
N ALA A 30 34.99 -19.61 -43.08
CA ALA A 30 34.58 -20.73 -42.24
C ALA A 30 34.97 -20.69 -40.74
N LEU A 31 33.91 -20.91 -39.94
CA LEU A 31 33.84 -21.25 -38.51
C LEU A 31 33.96 -20.08 -37.52
N LEU A 32 32.83 -19.40 -37.29
CA LEU A 32 32.30 -18.96 -35.99
C LEU A 32 30.93 -18.28 -36.24
N PHE A 33 29.91 -19.11 -36.53
CA PHE A 33 28.51 -18.69 -36.47
C PHE A 33 28.07 -18.87 -35.01
N PHE A 34 28.31 -17.88 -34.17
CA PHE A 34 27.45 -17.52 -33.03
C PHE A 34 28.06 -16.27 -32.40
N TRP A 35 27.26 -15.22 -32.32
CA TRP A 35 27.53 -13.89 -31.76
C TRP A 35 28.26 -12.90 -32.67
N GLY A 36 27.49 -11.92 -33.15
CA GLY A 36 27.99 -10.65 -33.65
C GLY A 36 27.67 -10.38 -35.11
N LEU A 37 26.48 -9.84 -35.38
CA LEU A 37 26.26 -8.61 -36.15
C LEU A 37 24.78 -8.51 -36.53
N CYS A 38 24.07 -7.55 -35.95
CA CYS A 38 23.07 -6.81 -36.71
C CYS A 38 23.04 -5.39 -36.17
N LEU A 39 23.90 -4.54 -36.74
CA LEU A 39 23.74 -3.10 -36.73
C LEU A 39 23.96 -2.65 -38.16
N LEU A 40 22.87 -2.18 -38.77
CA LEU A 40 22.75 -1.00 -39.64
C LEU A 40 21.65 -1.20 -40.69
N ALA A 41 20.41 -1.02 -40.26
CA ALA A 41 19.33 -0.52 -41.11
C ALA A 41 18.39 0.31 -40.21
N THR A 42 18.27 1.60 -40.53
CA THR A 42 17.25 2.54 -40.01
C THR A 42 17.05 2.61 -38.49
N GLY A 43 17.85 3.44 -37.80
CA GLY A 43 17.34 4.48 -36.88
C GLY A 43 16.35 4.17 -35.75
N ARG A 44 16.13 2.92 -35.32
CA ARG A 44 15.55 2.58 -34.01
C ARG A 44 16.36 1.46 -33.38
N ASN A 45 17.31 1.81 -32.52
CA ASN A 45 17.91 0.86 -31.59
C ASN A 45 16.80 0.42 -30.61
N HIS A 46 16.15 -0.71 -30.86
CA HIS A 46 15.36 -1.36 -29.81
C HIS A 46 16.33 -2.11 -28.88
N PRO A 47 16.38 -1.82 -27.57
CA PRO A 47 17.29 -2.47 -26.65
C PRO A 47 16.83 -3.90 -26.33
N ALA A 48 17.76 -4.73 -25.85
CA ALA A 48 17.54 -6.10 -25.40
C ALA A 48 16.72 -6.18 -24.08
N PRO A 49 16.47 -7.40 -23.60
CA PRO A 49 15.20 -8.12 -23.66
C PRO A 49 14.11 -7.62 -22.69
N GLU A 50 12.87 -7.78 -23.13
CA GLU A 50 11.60 -7.34 -22.52
C GLU A 50 11.17 -8.27 -21.38
N PHE A 51 11.87 -8.27 -20.24
CA PHE A 51 11.48 -9.05 -19.05
C PHE A 51 11.08 -8.16 -17.87
N VAL A 52 10.18 -8.71 -17.04
CA VAL A 52 9.82 -8.16 -15.74
C VAL A 52 11.09 -7.95 -14.89
N LYS A 53 11.14 -6.91 -14.06
CA LYS A 53 12.30 -6.66 -13.19
C LYS A 53 11.89 -6.67 -11.74
N ASN A 54 12.83 -7.04 -10.87
CA ASN A 54 12.69 -6.93 -9.42
C ASN A 54 11.42 -7.60 -8.86
N LEU A 55 11.02 -8.76 -9.43
CA LEU A 55 9.95 -9.57 -8.87
C LEU A 55 10.27 -9.90 -7.42
N SER A 56 9.36 -9.54 -6.52
CA SER A 56 9.53 -9.70 -5.09
C SER A 56 8.21 -10.01 -4.40
N ALA A 57 8.32 -10.58 -3.21
CA ALA A 57 7.23 -10.79 -2.27
C ALA A 57 7.73 -10.32 -0.90
N PRO A 58 7.47 -9.05 -0.51
CA PRO A 58 7.90 -8.54 0.77
C PRO A 58 7.35 -9.42 1.90
N ALA A 59 8.17 -9.77 2.90
CA ALA A 59 7.76 -10.69 3.96
C ALA A 59 6.52 -10.20 4.75
N PHE A 60 6.36 -8.88 4.88
CA PHE A 60 5.21 -8.23 5.50
C PHE A 60 3.96 -8.21 4.59
N GLY A 61 4.10 -8.51 3.29
CA GLY A 61 3.00 -8.76 2.34
C GLY A 61 2.56 -10.23 2.26
N VAL A 62 3.10 -11.11 3.12
CA VAL A 62 2.78 -12.54 3.15
C VAL A 62 1.91 -12.87 4.37
N THR A 63 0.78 -13.52 4.15
CA THR A 63 -0.11 -14.04 5.19
C THR A 63 -0.09 -15.58 5.18
N SER A 64 -0.98 -16.22 5.94
CA SER A 64 -1.18 -17.66 5.88
C SER A 64 -1.94 -18.13 4.64
N GLY A 65 -2.64 -17.23 3.94
CA GLY A 65 -3.49 -17.56 2.79
C GLY A 65 -3.28 -16.67 1.56
N THR A 66 -2.45 -15.63 1.65
CA THR A 66 -2.21 -14.67 0.58
C THR A 66 -0.73 -14.26 0.49
N VAL A 67 -0.32 -13.85 -0.70
CA VAL A 67 0.99 -13.25 -0.98
C VAL A 67 0.78 -12.05 -1.90
N VAL A 68 1.36 -10.89 -1.54
CA VAL A 68 1.49 -9.75 -2.45
C VAL A 68 2.77 -9.89 -3.27
N LEU A 69 2.62 -10.02 -4.58
CA LEU A 69 3.72 -9.96 -5.55
C LEU A 69 3.85 -8.53 -6.07
N LEU A 70 5.09 -8.06 -6.20
CA LEU A 70 5.45 -6.74 -6.72
C LEU A 70 6.56 -6.88 -7.75
N TRP A 71 6.53 -6.06 -8.80
CA TRP A 71 7.61 -6.00 -9.79
C TRP A 71 7.69 -4.60 -10.42
N ASP A 72 8.74 -4.37 -11.19
CA ASP A 72 8.93 -3.16 -11.99
C ASP A 72 8.61 -3.42 -13.47
N ASP A 73 8.35 -2.34 -14.20
CA ASP A 73 7.87 -2.36 -15.58
C ASP A 73 8.91 -2.93 -16.57
N VAL A 74 8.40 -3.44 -17.69
CA VAL A 74 9.17 -3.90 -18.84
C VAL A 74 9.62 -2.67 -19.64
N SER A 75 10.85 -2.23 -19.40
CA SER A 75 11.43 -0.95 -19.87
C SER A 75 10.72 0.27 -19.30
N GLU A 76 11.43 1.14 -18.58
CA GLU A 76 10.93 2.50 -18.39
C GLU A 76 11.08 3.21 -19.74
N PRO A 77 10.00 3.57 -20.47
CA PRO A 77 10.20 4.61 -21.45
C PRO A 77 10.58 5.86 -20.64
N ASP A 78 11.72 6.48 -20.99
CA ASP A 78 12.16 7.75 -20.40
C ASP A 78 11.07 8.85 -20.48
N PHE A 79 9.97 8.60 -21.20
CA PHE A 79 8.79 9.44 -21.36
C PHE A 79 7.49 8.62 -21.39
N MET A 80 6.53 9.00 -20.53
CA MET A 80 5.13 8.55 -20.59
C MET A 80 4.45 9.16 -21.83
N ASP A 81 4.43 8.43 -22.95
CA ASP A 81 3.70 8.78 -24.18
C ASP A 81 2.21 8.41 -24.05
N GLU A 82 1.31 9.09 -24.77
CA GLU A 82 -0.10 8.72 -24.93
C GLU A 82 -0.29 7.25 -25.36
N ASP A 83 0.64 6.69 -26.15
CA ASP A 83 0.64 5.28 -26.55
C ASP A 83 0.81 4.31 -25.36
N PHE A 84 1.45 4.74 -24.26
CA PHE A 84 1.61 3.94 -23.04
C PHE A 84 0.26 3.66 -22.37
N PHE A 85 -0.62 4.66 -22.33
CA PHE A 85 -1.95 4.54 -21.71
C PHE A 85 -2.94 3.79 -22.59
N GLN A 86 -2.76 3.80 -23.92
CA GLN A 86 -3.67 3.13 -24.85
C GLN A 86 -3.36 1.64 -25.03
N ASN A 87 -2.10 1.21 -24.82
CA ASN A 87 -1.68 -0.19 -24.99
C ASN A 87 -0.79 -0.66 -23.82
N PRO A 88 -1.36 -0.86 -22.62
CA PRO A 88 -0.59 -1.27 -21.44
C PRO A 88 -0.05 -2.69 -21.60
N TRP A 89 1.06 -2.97 -20.91
CA TRP A 89 1.54 -4.33 -20.73
C TRP A 89 0.50 -5.18 -19.99
N THR A 90 0.37 -6.43 -20.39
CA THR A 90 -0.34 -7.45 -19.61
C THR A 90 0.69 -8.37 -18.98
N TYR A 91 0.55 -8.59 -17.68
CA TYR A 91 1.38 -9.48 -16.88
C TYR A 91 0.63 -10.77 -16.62
N GLU A 92 1.29 -11.90 -16.81
CA GLU A 92 0.78 -13.23 -16.52
C GLU A 92 1.50 -13.79 -15.30
N ILE A 93 0.74 -14.22 -14.30
CA ILE A 93 1.29 -14.68 -13.03
C ILE A 93 1.25 -16.20 -13.01
N TYR A 94 2.38 -16.79 -12.64
CA TYR A 94 2.56 -18.23 -12.56
C TYR A 94 2.88 -18.64 -11.11
N GLN A 95 2.23 -19.70 -10.64
CA GLN A 95 2.50 -20.39 -9.39
C GLN A 95 2.96 -21.81 -9.70
N ASP A 96 4.18 -22.14 -9.31
CA ASP A 96 4.82 -23.45 -9.56
C ASP A 96 4.76 -23.86 -11.05
N GLY A 97 4.92 -22.87 -11.94
CA GLY A 97 4.88 -23.02 -13.39
C GLY A 97 3.48 -23.06 -14.01
N ILE A 98 2.41 -22.96 -13.21
CA ILE A 98 1.02 -22.92 -13.69
C ILE A 98 0.51 -21.48 -13.67
N GLN A 99 -0.04 -20.99 -14.78
CA GLN A 99 -0.64 -19.67 -14.83
C GLN A 99 -1.88 -19.61 -13.92
N ILE A 100 -1.90 -18.66 -12.99
CA ILE A 100 -3.01 -18.48 -12.03
C ILE A 100 -3.83 -17.22 -12.30
N GLY A 101 -3.32 -16.31 -13.15
CA GLY A 101 -4.06 -15.12 -13.53
C GLY A 101 -3.26 -14.18 -14.41
N SER A 102 -3.88 -13.04 -14.71
CA SER A 102 -3.25 -11.92 -15.39
C SER A 102 -3.71 -10.59 -14.81
N THR A 103 -2.93 -9.55 -15.06
CA THR A 103 -3.20 -8.19 -14.59
C THR A 103 -2.50 -7.18 -15.50
N THR A 104 -2.99 -5.95 -15.54
CA THR A 104 -2.28 -4.81 -16.14
C THR A 104 -1.50 -4.00 -15.10
N LYS A 105 -1.65 -4.34 -13.81
CA LYS A 105 -0.95 -3.72 -12.69
C LYS A 105 0.45 -4.33 -12.52
N ARG A 106 1.33 -3.65 -11.80
CA ARG A 106 2.67 -4.13 -11.39
C ARG A 106 2.66 -4.81 -10.02
N SER A 107 1.49 -5.29 -9.64
CA SER A 107 1.27 -6.10 -8.45
C SER A 107 0.18 -7.14 -8.67
N TYR A 108 0.24 -8.19 -7.87
CA TYR A 108 -0.79 -9.22 -7.85
C TYR A 108 -0.92 -9.82 -6.46
N ARG A 109 -2.16 -9.87 -5.94
CA ARG A 109 -2.49 -10.59 -4.73
C ARG A 109 -2.82 -12.04 -5.07
N VAL A 110 -1.91 -12.95 -4.79
CA VAL A 110 -2.19 -14.38 -4.82
C VAL A 110 -3.05 -14.74 -3.61
N THR A 111 -4.12 -15.50 -3.80
CA THR A 111 -5.06 -15.91 -2.75
C THR A 111 -5.26 -17.42 -2.75
N GLY A 112 -5.91 -17.96 -1.72
CA GLY A 112 -6.21 -19.39 -1.62
C GLY A 112 -5.00 -20.28 -1.33
N LEU A 113 -3.91 -19.70 -0.82
CA LEU A 113 -2.69 -20.44 -0.47
C LEU A 113 -2.87 -21.24 0.83
N SER A 114 -2.13 -22.33 0.95
CA SER A 114 -2.12 -23.14 2.16
C SER A 114 -1.12 -22.58 3.18
N PRO A 115 -1.43 -22.57 4.49
CA PRO A 115 -0.52 -22.08 5.52
C PRO A 115 0.76 -22.90 5.66
N GLY A 116 1.91 -22.23 5.86
CA GLY A 116 3.21 -22.86 6.07
C GLY A 116 3.79 -23.58 4.84
N GLN A 117 3.21 -23.35 3.65
CA GLN A 117 3.62 -23.98 2.40
C GLN A 117 4.52 -23.05 1.60
N THR A 118 5.55 -23.63 0.96
CA THR A 118 6.42 -22.92 0.03
C THR A 118 5.87 -23.00 -1.39
N TYR A 119 5.85 -21.86 -2.06
CA TYR A 119 5.46 -21.69 -3.45
C TYR A 119 6.58 -20.98 -4.22
N GLN A 120 6.67 -21.24 -5.52
CA GLN A 120 7.51 -20.49 -6.44
C GLN A 120 6.61 -19.65 -7.36
N PHE A 121 6.86 -18.35 -7.43
CA PHE A 121 6.14 -17.44 -8.32
C PHE A 121 7.06 -16.89 -9.40
N SER A 122 6.52 -16.74 -10.61
CA SER A 122 7.15 -15.99 -11.70
C SER A 122 6.10 -15.14 -12.42
N VAL A 123 6.57 -14.12 -13.13
CA VAL A 123 5.71 -13.21 -13.90
C VAL A 123 6.24 -13.12 -15.31
N GLY A 124 5.39 -13.43 -16.29
CA GLY A 124 5.64 -13.12 -17.69
C GLY A 124 4.95 -11.82 -18.08
N CYS A 125 5.41 -11.18 -19.15
CA CYS A 125 4.75 -10.01 -19.72
C CYS A 125 4.50 -10.19 -21.21
N ASN A 126 3.39 -9.64 -21.70
CA ASN A 126 3.06 -9.60 -23.12
C ASN A 126 2.49 -8.22 -23.50
N LYS A 127 2.68 -7.85 -24.77
CA LYS A 127 2.09 -6.65 -25.37
C LYS A 127 1.26 -7.08 -26.58
N ASN A 128 0.03 -6.59 -26.67
CA ASN A 128 -0.87 -6.84 -27.80
C ASN A 128 -1.06 -8.34 -28.16
N THR A 129 -0.93 -9.26 -27.19
CA THR A 129 -1.06 -10.73 -27.36
C THR A 129 -0.06 -11.41 -28.31
N GLU A 130 0.92 -10.69 -28.87
CA GLU A 130 1.76 -11.23 -29.95
C GLU A 130 3.01 -11.99 -29.47
N LYS A 131 3.48 -11.73 -28.24
CA LYS A 131 4.66 -12.44 -27.68
C LYS A 131 4.67 -12.39 -26.15
N LEU A 132 4.75 -13.56 -25.52
CA LEU A 132 5.00 -13.72 -24.09
C LEU A 132 6.51 -13.75 -23.85
N PHE A 133 6.97 -12.89 -22.95
CA PHE A 133 8.32 -12.92 -22.42
C PHE A 133 8.25 -13.45 -20.99
N LEU A 134 8.61 -14.72 -20.83
CA LEU A 134 8.77 -15.35 -19.53
C LEU A 134 10.15 -14.98 -19.01
N ASP A 135 10.16 -14.28 -17.89
CA ASP A 135 11.36 -14.11 -17.12
C ASP A 135 11.69 -15.42 -16.38
N GLU A 136 12.97 -15.78 -16.32
CA GLU A 136 13.46 -16.88 -15.47
C GLU A 136 13.51 -16.46 -14.00
N ASN A 137 13.34 -15.16 -13.70
CA ASN A 137 13.28 -14.68 -12.32
C ASN A 137 12.06 -15.27 -11.61
N THR A 138 12.37 -15.97 -10.53
CA THR A 138 11.36 -16.54 -9.65
C THR A 138 11.57 -16.05 -8.23
N VAL A 139 10.49 -15.88 -7.49
CA VAL A 139 10.52 -15.65 -6.05
C VAL A 139 9.95 -16.87 -5.35
N LYS A 140 10.70 -17.44 -4.40
CA LYS A 140 10.22 -18.52 -3.53
C LYS A 140 9.74 -17.92 -2.23
N VAL A 141 8.51 -18.25 -1.84
CA VAL A 141 7.84 -17.67 -0.68
C VAL A 141 7.22 -18.79 0.14
N THR A 142 7.45 -18.79 1.45
CA THR A 142 6.73 -19.65 2.39
C THR A 142 5.64 -18.83 3.08
N THR A 143 4.38 -19.25 2.97
CA THR A 143 3.27 -18.60 3.67
C THR A 143 3.44 -18.69 5.18
N LYS A 144 2.87 -17.73 5.91
CA LYS A 144 2.87 -17.79 7.38
C LYS A 144 2.06 -19.02 7.86
N LYS A 145 2.40 -19.55 9.04
CA LYS A 145 1.55 -20.58 9.67
C LYS A 145 0.21 -19.95 10.06
N ALA A 146 -0.87 -20.72 10.00
CA ALA A 146 -2.16 -20.26 10.48
C ALA A 146 -2.13 -20.18 12.01
N GLY A 147 -2.57 -19.04 12.54
CA GLY A 147 -2.85 -18.89 13.96
C GLY A 147 -4.26 -19.31 14.32
N LYS A 148 -4.58 -19.21 15.60
CA LYS A 148 -5.93 -19.44 16.12
C LYS A 148 -6.87 -18.31 15.66
N ILE A 149 -8.08 -18.68 15.27
CA ILE A 149 -9.14 -17.73 14.92
C ILE A 149 -9.95 -17.40 16.17
N PHE A 150 -10.17 -16.11 16.38
CA PHE A 150 -10.99 -15.53 17.44
C PHE A 150 -12.16 -14.79 16.76
N ASN A 151 -13.30 -15.46 16.64
CA ASN A 151 -14.49 -14.85 16.04
C ASN A 151 -15.17 -13.93 17.05
N VAL A 152 -15.40 -12.66 16.69
CA VAL A 152 -15.98 -11.66 17.60
C VAL A 152 -17.37 -12.06 18.14
N LYS A 153 -18.12 -12.90 17.43
CA LYS A 153 -19.41 -13.43 17.89
C LYS A 153 -19.27 -14.34 19.11
N ASP A 154 -18.17 -15.08 19.22
CA ASP A 154 -17.87 -15.92 20.40
C ASP A 154 -17.55 -15.08 21.64
N PHE A 155 -17.27 -13.78 21.45
CA PHE A 155 -17.01 -12.81 22.51
C PHE A 155 -18.20 -11.90 22.79
N GLY A 156 -19.35 -12.15 22.15
CA GLY A 156 -20.62 -11.47 22.43
C GLY A 156 -20.98 -10.32 21.49
N ALA A 157 -20.27 -10.15 20.37
CA ALA A 157 -20.69 -9.22 19.33
C ALA A 157 -21.96 -9.74 18.63
N SER A 158 -22.98 -8.91 18.45
CA SER A 158 -24.21 -9.30 17.75
C SER A 158 -24.05 -9.20 16.24
N GLY A 159 -23.44 -8.11 15.74
CA GLY A 159 -23.44 -7.79 14.31
C GLY A 159 -24.84 -7.52 13.75
N ASP A 160 -25.78 -7.06 14.59
CA ASP A 160 -27.19 -6.87 14.25
C ASP A 160 -27.56 -5.43 13.84
N GLY A 161 -26.59 -4.51 13.85
CA GLY A 161 -26.78 -3.10 13.54
C GLY A 161 -27.63 -2.35 14.58
N LYS A 162 -27.76 -2.88 15.81
CA LYS A 162 -28.55 -2.27 16.88
C LYS A 162 -27.80 -2.22 18.20
N LYS A 163 -27.20 -3.34 18.59
CA LYS A 163 -26.42 -3.43 19.82
C LYS A 163 -25.04 -2.81 19.59
N GLN A 164 -24.50 -2.22 20.65
CA GLN A 164 -23.13 -1.74 20.71
C GLN A 164 -22.17 -2.93 20.93
N ASP A 165 -21.27 -3.18 19.97
CA ASP A 165 -20.34 -4.32 19.90
C ASP A 165 -18.87 -4.03 20.31
N THR A 166 -18.55 -2.80 20.72
CA THR A 166 -17.20 -2.30 21.05
C THR A 166 -16.52 -3.19 22.09
N GLU A 167 -17.20 -3.47 23.19
CA GLU A 167 -16.62 -4.25 24.28
C GLU A 167 -16.29 -5.68 23.83
N ALA A 168 -17.16 -6.29 23.03
CA ALA A 168 -16.94 -7.63 22.50
C ALA A 168 -15.77 -7.66 21.50
N ILE A 169 -15.73 -6.72 20.57
CA ILE A 169 -14.67 -6.62 19.56
C ILE A 169 -13.33 -6.29 20.23
N GLN A 170 -13.28 -5.29 21.11
CA GLN A 170 -12.06 -4.93 21.83
C GLN A 170 -11.58 -6.07 22.74
N LYS A 171 -12.49 -6.79 23.41
CA LYS A 171 -12.13 -7.98 24.18
C LYS A 171 -11.53 -9.07 23.30
N THR A 172 -12.07 -9.26 22.09
CA THR A 172 -11.52 -10.22 21.12
C THR A 172 -10.11 -9.83 20.70
N ILE A 173 -9.89 -8.55 20.35
CA ILE A 173 -8.56 -8.00 20.04
C ILE A 173 -7.58 -8.22 21.19
N ASN A 174 -7.99 -7.90 22.42
CA ASN A 174 -7.15 -8.05 23.59
C ASN A 174 -6.80 -9.52 23.86
N THR A 175 -7.76 -10.44 23.64
CA THR A 175 -7.59 -11.89 23.86
C THR A 175 -6.78 -12.59 22.77
N CYS A 176 -6.78 -12.04 21.55
CA CYS A 176 -6.11 -12.65 20.40
C CYS A 176 -4.64 -12.98 20.71
N GLU A 177 -4.26 -14.24 20.55
CA GLU A 177 -2.90 -14.71 20.80
C GLU A 177 -1.95 -14.26 19.67
N LYS A 178 -0.63 -14.28 19.93
CA LYS A 178 0.38 -13.91 18.93
C LYS A 178 0.21 -14.75 17.65
N GLY A 179 0.11 -14.10 16.51
CA GLY A 179 -0.14 -14.70 15.21
C GLY A 179 -1.60 -15.11 14.94
N GLY A 180 -2.51 -14.84 15.89
CA GLY A 180 -3.93 -15.13 15.75
C GLY A 180 -4.69 -14.16 14.85
N THR A 181 -5.91 -14.56 14.47
CA THR A 181 -6.81 -13.77 13.65
C THR A 181 -8.06 -13.40 14.44
N VAL A 182 -8.33 -12.11 14.60
CA VAL A 182 -9.64 -11.59 15.01
C VAL A 182 -10.52 -11.54 13.77
N LEU A 183 -11.52 -12.41 13.71
CA LEU A 183 -12.47 -12.49 12.60
C LEU A 183 -13.73 -11.70 12.94
N VAL A 184 -14.05 -10.72 12.10
CA VAL A 184 -15.33 -10.00 12.06
C VAL A 184 -16.14 -10.58 10.89
N PRO A 185 -17.06 -11.53 11.13
CA PRO A 185 -17.84 -12.13 10.05
C PRO A 185 -18.95 -11.20 9.57
N GLU A 186 -19.69 -11.58 8.53
CA GLU A 186 -20.86 -10.85 8.02
C GLU A 186 -21.80 -10.37 9.15
N GLY A 187 -22.23 -9.10 9.02
CA GLY A 187 -23.06 -8.39 9.99
C GLY A 187 -22.73 -6.90 10.04
N THR A 188 -23.59 -6.13 10.70
CA THR A 188 -23.37 -4.70 10.97
C THR A 188 -23.02 -4.50 12.43
N TYR A 189 -21.82 -4.02 12.72
CA TYR A 189 -21.28 -3.85 14.06
C TYR A 189 -21.19 -2.37 14.39
N ILE A 190 -22.03 -1.90 15.31
CA ILE A 190 -21.95 -0.52 15.79
C ILE A 190 -20.86 -0.47 16.87
N VAL A 191 -19.86 0.39 16.70
CA VAL A 191 -18.69 0.46 17.60
C VAL A 191 -18.30 1.89 17.96
N GLY A 192 -17.69 2.07 19.12
CA GLY A 192 -16.87 3.23 19.48
C GLY A 192 -15.40 2.93 19.18
N GLY A 193 -14.50 3.67 19.81
CA GLY A 193 -13.07 3.60 19.51
C GLY A 193 -12.48 2.19 19.71
N LEU A 194 -11.63 1.76 18.78
CA LEU A 194 -10.92 0.48 18.84
C LEU A 194 -9.40 0.71 18.87
N THR A 195 -8.70 -0.06 19.69
CA THR A 195 -7.23 -0.08 19.77
C THR A 195 -6.69 -1.43 19.31
N LEU A 196 -5.84 -1.42 18.30
CA LEU A 196 -5.14 -2.57 17.74
C LEU A 196 -3.82 -2.82 18.47
N LYS A 197 -3.30 -4.04 18.35
CA LYS A 197 -2.02 -4.45 18.94
C LYS A 197 -1.14 -5.20 17.93
N SER A 198 0.12 -5.43 18.29
CA SER A 198 1.07 -6.18 17.48
C SER A 198 0.70 -7.65 17.30
N ASP A 199 1.32 -8.27 16.31
CA ASP A 199 1.31 -9.71 16.05
C ASP A 199 -0.10 -10.32 15.93
N MET A 200 -0.99 -9.66 15.20
CA MET A 200 -2.34 -10.18 14.95
C MET A 200 -2.83 -9.83 13.54
N THR A 201 -3.84 -10.57 13.10
CA THR A 201 -4.65 -10.23 11.93
C THR A 201 -6.03 -9.76 12.39
N LEU A 202 -6.50 -8.61 11.90
CA LEU A 202 -7.91 -8.22 11.92
C LEU A 202 -8.50 -8.53 10.54
N GLU A 203 -9.33 -9.56 10.46
CA GLU A 203 -10.01 -9.96 9.23
C GLU A 203 -11.46 -9.47 9.25
N ILE A 204 -11.77 -8.51 8.38
CA ILE A 204 -13.09 -7.94 8.18
C ILE A 204 -13.70 -8.65 6.97
N ALA A 205 -14.43 -9.73 7.23
CA ALA A 205 -14.93 -10.62 6.20
C ALA A 205 -15.87 -9.90 5.23
N LYS A 206 -16.07 -10.49 4.05
CA LYS A 206 -17.06 -10.01 3.09
C LYS A 206 -18.44 -9.88 3.75
N GLY A 207 -19.09 -8.75 3.52
CA GLY A 207 -20.40 -8.45 4.11
C GLY A 207 -20.36 -8.00 5.58
N ALA A 208 -19.18 -7.94 6.21
CA ALA A 208 -19.02 -7.29 7.50
C ALA A 208 -18.93 -5.76 7.31
N LEU A 209 -19.70 -5.03 8.12
CA LEU A 209 -19.72 -3.58 8.16
C LEU A 209 -19.48 -3.13 9.59
N ILE A 210 -18.32 -2.54 9.86
CA ILE A 210 -18.02 -1.88 11.14
C ILE A 210 -18.39 -0.41 10.99
N VAL A 211 -19.42 0.05 11.70
CA VAL A 211 -19.88 1.44 11.68
C VAL A 211 -19.57 2.10 13.03
N PHE A 212 -18.82 3.20 12.98
CA PHE A 212 -18.49 3.94 14.19
C PHE A 212 -19.66 4.80 14.68
N ASN A 213 -19.75 5.00 16.00
CA ASN A 213 -20.71 5.92 16.59
C ASN A 213 -20.46 7.32 16.00
N GLY A 214 -21.51 7.90 15.42
CA GLY A 214 -21.49 9.22 14.82
C GLY A 214 -21.52 10.35 15.84
N TYR A 215 -21.36 11.58 15.37
CA TYR A 215 -21.46 12.77 16.20
C TYR A 215 -22.84 12.88 16.86
N ASN A 216 -22.85 13.09 18.18
CA ASN A 216 -24.07 13.27 18.98
C ASN A 216 -24.00 14.48 19.93
N GLY A 217 -23.03 15.37 19.72
CA GLY A 217 -22.78 16.52 20.60
C GLY A 217 -21.99 16.21 21.88
N THR A 218 -21.49 14.99 22.05
CA THR A 218 -20.59 14.60 23.15
C THR A 218 -19.23 14.15 22.61
N ASP A 219 -18.19 14.27 23.43
CA ASP A 219 -16.85 13.79 23.08
C ASP A 219 -16.76 12.26 23.20
N LEU A 220 -17.15 11.57 22.13
CA LEU A 220 -17.13 10.11 22.04
C LEU A 220 -15.72 9.55 21.81
N TYR A 221 -14.81 10.37 21.28
CA TYR A 221 -13.47 9.98 20.88
C TYR A 221 -12.50 11.02 21.40
N PRO A 222 -12.14 10.97 22.70
CA PRO A 222 -11.31 12.01 23.30
C PRO A 222 -9.95 12.09 22.62
N VAL A 223 -9.42 13.31 22.56
CA VAL A 223 -8.07 13.57 22.07
C VAL A 223 -7.08 12.82 22.95
N THR A 224 -6.19 12.08 22.31
CA THR A 224 -5.07 11.42 22.98
C THR A 224 -3.77 11.94 22.42
N SER A 225 -2.79 12.08 23.31
CA SER A 225 -1.43 12.48 22.98
C SER A 225 -0.56 11.28 22.62
N THR A 226 0.24 11.40 21.57
CA THR A 226 1.28 10.43 21.18
C THR A 226 2.60 11.17 21.03
N ILE A 227 3.61 10.73 21.79
CA ILE A 227 4.96 11.30 21.69
C ILE A 227 5.71 10.58 20.56
N LEU A 228 6.16 11.35 19.58
CA LEU A 228 6.83 10.88 18.38
C LEU A 228 8.28 11.40 18.32
N PRO A 229 9.22 10.67 17.70
CA PRO A 229 10.60 11.13 17.53
C PRO A 229 10.68 12.36 16.61
N GLY A 230 11.17 13.49 17.08
CA GLY A 230 11.44 14.66 16.26
C GLY A 230 12.80 14.60 15.55
N MET A 231 13.05 15.57 14.67
CA MET A 231 14.39 15.82 14.13
C MET A 231 15.37 16.24 15.24
N ASN A 232 16.67 16.01 15.04
CA ASN A 232 17.75 16.45 15.93
C ASN A 232 17.65 15.97 17.41
N GLY A 233 16.87 14.92 17.68
CA GLY A 233 16.68 14.38 19.03
C GLY A 233 15.54 15.03 19.82
N ASP A 234 14.75 15.92 19.19
CA ASP A 234 13.54 16.48 19.79
C ASP A 234 12.40 15.45 19.83
N THR A 235 11.28 15.81 20.45
CA THR A 235 10.04 15.03 20.44
C THR A 235 8.89 15.87 19.93
N ILE A 236 7.99 15.25 19.17
CA ILE A 236 6.74 15.86 18.70
C ILE A 236 5.60 15.28 19.52
N GLU A 237 4.80 16.14 20.15
CA GLU A 237 3.54 15.72 20.73
C GLU A 237 2.44 15.80 19.67
N PHE A 238 1.93 14.65 19.24
CA PHE A 238 0.83 14.58 18.30
C PHE A 238 -0.49 14.33 19.05
N GLN A 239 -1.41 15.28 18.95
CA GLN A 239 -2.70 15.24 19.60
C GLN A 239 -3.81 15.15 18.56
N ARG A 240 -4.47 13.99 18.48
CA ARG A 240 -5.58 13.77 17.54
C ARG A 240 -6.50 12.66 18.05
N PRO A 241 -7.83 12.80 17.93
CA PRO A 241 -8.73 11.69 18.19
C PRO A 241 -8.77 10.74 17.00
N ALA A 242 -9.03 9.46 17.27
CA ALA A 242 -9.05 8.42 16.25
C ALA A 242 -10.16 7.39 16.53
N LEU A 243 -10.81 6.91 15.47
CA LEU A 243 -11.78 5.82 15.55
C LEU A 243 -11.06 4.48 15.76
N ILE A 244 -10.02 4.21 14.97
CA ILE A 244 -9.11 3.08 15.13
C ILE A 244 -7.70 3.59 15.44
N ARG A 245 -7.07 3.03 16.46
CA ARG A 245 -5.69 3.38 16.85
C ARG A 245 -4.78 2.17 16.93
N GLY A 246 -3.56 2.30 16.43
CA GLY A 246 -2.44 1.43 16.74
C GLY A 246 -1.22 2.29 17.04
N THR A 247 -0.66 2.18 18.24
CA THR A 247 0.56 2.93 18.62
C THR A 247 1.62 1.95 19.06
N ASN A 248 2.84 2.08 18.53
CA ASN A 248 3.94 1.15 18.77
C ASN A 248 3.56 -0.31 18.40
N VAL A 249 2.94 -0.48 17.22
CA VAL A 249 2.41 -1.78 16.75
C VAL A 249 3.26 -2.35 15.63
N HIS A 250 3.53 -3.65 15.65
CA HIS A 250 4.31 -4.33 14.62
C HIS A 250 3.69 -5.67 14.21
N ASN A 251 3.98 -6.13 12.98
CA ASN A 251 3.46 -7.39 12.42
C ASN A 251 1.93 -7.46 12.56
N LEU A 252 1.25 -6.43 12.05
CA LEU A 252 -0.21 -6.29 12.09
C LEU A 252 -0.76 -6.38 10.66
N VAL A 253 -1.76 -7.24 10.49
CA VAL A 253 -2.48 -7.38 9.23
C VAL A 253 -3.93 -6.92 9.43
N ILE A 254 -4.43 -6.05 8.56
CA ILE A 254 -5.85 -5.69 8.47
C ILE A 254 -6.31 -6.11 7.07
N THR A 255 -7.20 -7.09 6.97
CA THR A 255 -7.54 -7.69 5.69
C THR A 255 -9.01 -8.06 5.56
N GLY A 256 -9.41 -8.48 4.37
CA GLY A 256 -10.75 -8.97 4.05
C GLY A 256 -11.36 -8.21 2.87
N GLU A 257 -12.69 -8.25 2.79
CA GLU A 257 -13.49 -7.55 1.76
C GLU A 257 -14.60 -6.70 2.40
N GLY A 258 -14.64 -6.62 3.72
CA GLY A 258 -15.62 -5.83 4.45
C GLY A 258 -15.26 -4.35 4.54
N THR A 259 -16.11 -3.62 5.25
CA THR A 259 -16.13 -2.17 5.27
C THR A 259 -15.95 -1.62 6.67
N ILE A 260 -15.12 -0.58 6.79
CA ILE A 260 -15.01 0.31 7.94
C ILE A 260 -15.65 1.64 7.55
N ASP A 261 -16.74 1.99 8.23
CA ASP A 261 -17.48 3.22 8.02
C ASP A 261 -17.29 4.17 9.21
N GLY A 262 -16.69 5.32 8.95
CA GLY A 262 -16.43 6.35 9.96
C GLY A 262 -17.67 7.13 10.40
N ASN A 263 -18.81 6.92 9.74
CA ASN A 263 -20.08 7.60 9.99
C ASN A 263 -19.97 9.13 9.87
N GLY A 264 -19.11 9.59 8.96
CA GLY A 264 -18.72 10.99 8.78
C GLY A 264 -19.88 11.93 8.44
N GLU A 265 -20.95 11.40 7.85
CA GLU A 265 -22.14 12.19 7.52
C GLU A 265 -22.84 12.82 8.72
N THR A 266 -22.72 12.18 9.90
CA THR A 266 -23.21 12.75 11.16
C THR A 266 -22.32 13.89 11.65
N TRP A 267 -21.03 13.88 11.28
CA TRP A 267 -20.05 14.87 11.70
C TRP A 267 -20.10 16.12 10.82
N TRP A 268 -19.98 15.98 9.50
CA TRP A 268 -19.71 17.12 8.60
C TRP A 268 -20.65 18.32 8.72
N PRO A 269 -21.99 18.17 8.92
CA PRO A 269 -22.89 19.31 9.09
C PRO A 269 -22.56 20.18 10.32
N ASN A 270 -21.89 19.61 11.32
CA ASN A 270 -21.55 20.29 12.58
C ASN A 270 -20.20 21.02 12.53
N TYR A 271 -19.42 20.83 11.46
CA TYR A 271 -18.08 21.41 11.29
C TYR A 271 -18.00 22.21 9.96
N PRO A 272 -18.75 23.33 9.86
CA PRO A 272 -18.76 24.13 8.64
C PRO A 272 -17.37 24.66 8.33
N SER A 273 -17.08 24.86 7.04
CA SER A 273 -15.79 25.33 6.53
C SER A 273 -14.58 24.44 6.84
N GLY A 274 -14.79 23.21 7.31
CA GLY A 274 -13.71 22.23 7.52
C GLY A 274 -12.95 22.46 8.83
N ILE A 275 -13.54 23.19 9.78
CA ILE A 275 -12.96 23.36 11.11
C ILE A 275 -12.71 22.00 11.78
N GLU A 276 -11.63 21.90 12.55
CA GLU A 276 -11.22 20.65 13.18
C GLU A 276 -11.98 20.37 14.49
N GLU A 277 -12.37 21.43 15.20
CA GLU A 277 -12.96 21.37 16.53
C GLU A 277 -14.12 22.35 16.68
N ILE A 278 -15.17 21.92 17.39
CA ILE A 278 -16.26 22.77 17.84
C ILE A 278 -16.61 22.42 19.29
N ASN A 279 -16.73 23.43 20.16
CA ASN A 279 -17.05 23.25 21.59
C ASN A 279 -16.17 22.22 22.33
N GLY A 280 -14.87 22.13 21.98
CA GLY A 280 -13.95 21.17 22.59
C GLY A 280 -14.04 19.74 22.04
N ILE A 281 -14.84 19.50 20.98
CA ILE A 281 -14.97 18.18 20.34
C ILE A 281 -14.30 18.23 18.97
N SER A 282 -13.18 17.54 18.81
CA SER A 282 -12.47 17.46 17.53
C SER A 282 -12.96 16.28 16.68
N ARG A 283 -12.94 16.43 15.34
CA ARG A 283 -13.30 15.33 14.43
C ARG A 283 -12.24 14.22 14.46
N PRO A 284 -12.61 12.95 14.69
CA PRO A 284 -11.65 11.86 14.73
C PRO A 284 -11.19 11.44 13.33
N VAL A 285 -9.91 11.08 13.22
CA VAL A 285 -9.36 10.39 12.04
C VAL A 285 -9.87 8.95 12.05
N LEU A 286 -10.23 8.37 10.90
CA LEU A 286 -10.78 7.01 10.87
C LEU A 286 -9.74 5.98 11.34
N MET A 287 -8.49 6.06 10.91
CA MET A 287 -7.42 5.19 11.40
C MET A 287 -6.11 5.94 11.63
N VAL A 288 -5.51 5.78 12.80
CA VAL A 288 -4.16 6.29 13.12
C VAL A 288 -3.26 5.11 13.50
N LEU A 289 -2.23 4.87 12.70
CA LEU A 289 -1.13 3.95 13.01
C LEU A 289 0.15 4.75 13.24
N ALA A 290 0.69 4.70 14.45
CA ALA A 290 1.86 5.47 14.85
C ALA A 290 2.97 4.57 15.37
N MET A 291 4.23 4.87 15.02
CA MET A 291 5.42 4.09 15.36
C MET A 291 5.22 2.62 15.03
N CYS A 292 4.91 2.34 13.77
CA CYS A 292 4.48 1.00 13.36
C CYS A 292 5.45 0.34 12.39
N SER A 293 5.50 -0.99 12.38
CA SER A 293 6.32 -1.71 11.40
C SER A 293 5.72 -3.03 10.92
N GLU A 294 6.08 -3.45 9.72
CA GLU A 294 5.58 -4.70 9.12
C GLU A 294 4.04 -4.75 9.09
N ILE A 295 3.43 -3.75 8.45
CA ILE A 295 1.98 -3.56 8.38
C ILE A 295 1.47 -3.96 6.99
N LEU A 296 0.39 -4.74 6.95
CA LEU A 296 -0.35 -5.02 5.72
C LEU A 296 -1.81 -4.63 5.90
N ILE A 297 -2.28 -3.68 5.09
CA ILE A 297 -3.69 -3.35 4.95
C ILE A 297 -4.13 -3.77 3.56
N GLN A 298 -5.07 -4.72 3.47
CA GLN A 298 -5.36 -5.41 2.22
C GLN A 298 -6.85 -5.69 1.97
N GLY A 299 -7.39 -5.18 0.86
CA GLY A 299 -8.71 -5.54 0.30
C GLY A 299 -9.93 -4.88 0.95
N ILE A 300 -9.77 -4.28 2.15
CA ILE A 300 -10.88 -3.63 2.86
C ILE A 300 -11.31 -2.32 2.22
N THR A 301 -12.53 -1.88 2.57
CA THR A 301 -13.02 -0.53 2.27
C THR A 301 -13.00 0.33 3.52
N MET A 302 -12.39 1.51 3.45
CA MET A 302 -12.54 2.59 4.42
C MET A 302 -13.43 3.66 3.80
N GLN A 303 -14.52 4.01 4.47
CA GLN A 303 -15.48 4.96 3.93
C GLN A 303 -15.97 6.01 4.92
N ASP A 304 -16.42 7.13 4.34
CA ASP A 304 -17.09 8.24 5.02
C ASP A 304 -16.40 8.62 6.34
N PRO A 305 -15.10 8.97 6.32
CA PRO A 305 -14.39 9.37 7.51
C PRO A 305 -14.92 10.73 8.04
N PRO A 306 -14.99 10.94 9.38
CA PRO A 306 -15.33 12.25 9.94
C PRO A 306 -14.33 13.35 9.55
N PHE A 307 -13.07 12.97 9.45
CA PHE A 307 -11.94 13.81 9.03
C PHE A 307 -11.10 13.05 8.01
N HIS A 308 -9.79 12.94 8.20
CA HIS A 308 -8.93 12.15 7.32
C HIS A 308 -9.19 10.65 7.51
N SER A 309 -8.98 9.86 6.45
CA SER A 309 -9.23 8.42 6.50
C SER A 309 -8.11 7.70 7.25
N ASN A 310 -6.85 7.93 6.89
CA ASN A 310 -5.76 7.19 7.51
C ASN A 310 -4.46 7.99 7.66
N TYR A 311 -3.99 8.11 8.90
CA TYR A 311 -2.64 8.57 9.23
C TYR A 311 -1.73 7.39 9.51
N VAL A 312 -0.57 7.37 8.86
CA VAL A 312 0.54 6.47 9.19
C VAL A 312 1.72 7.32 9.58
N MET A 313 2.19 7.18 10.82
CA MET A 313 3.22 8.03 11.39
C MET A 313 4.38 7.17 11.83
N TYR A 314 5.59 7.46 11.36
CA TYR A 314 6.79 6.64 11.64
C TYR A 314 6.55 5.16 11.31
N GLY A 315 5.89 4.92 10.17
CA GLY A 315 5.68 3.58 9.64
C GLY A 315 6.92 3.07 8.92
N ASN A 316 7.39 1.87 9.24
CA ASN A 316 8.50 1.22 8.54
C ASN A 316 8.03 -0.13 7.97
N ASP A 317 8.09 -0.32 6.66
CA ASP A 317 7.61 -1.52 5.97
C ASP A 317 6.07 -1.66 6.06
N VAL A 318 5.37 -0.86 5.24
CA VAL A 318 3.90 -0.78 5.23
C VAL A 318 3.36 -1.02 3.82
N ILE A 319 2.38 -1.89 3.66
CA ILE A 319 1.71 -2.15 2.37
C ILE A 319 0.23 -1.83 2.48
N TYR A 320 -0.25 -1.01 1.55
CA TYR A 320 -1.65 -0.90 1.16
C TYR A 320 -1.85 -1.63 -0.16
N SER A 321 -2.66 -2.69 -0.15
CA SER A 321 -2.91 -3.53 -1.32
C SER A 321 -4.41 -3.63 -1.55
N GLU A 322 -4.91 -3.10 -2.66
CA GLU A 322 -6.34 -3.19 -3.03
C GLU A 322 -7.29 -2.58 -1.99
N VAL A 323 -6.84 -1.57 -1.25
CA VAL A 323 -7.67 -0.84 -0.29
C VAL A 323 -8.52 0.20 -1.02
N LYS A 324 -9.77 0.37 -0.60
CA LYS A 324 -10.67 1.38 -1.16
C LYS A 324 -10.88 2.49 -0.14
N PHE A 325 -10.59 3.73 -0.52
CA PHE A 325 -10.87 4.92 0.27
C PHE A 325 -12.00 5.71 -0.41
N LEU A 326 -13.21 5.63 0.14
CA LEU A 326 -14.41 6.08 -0.56
C LEU A 326 -15.25 7.05 0.28
N LYS A 327 -15.93 7.96 -0.41
CA LYS A 327 -17.07 8.70 0.14
C LYS A 327 -18.35 8.20 -0.53
N TYR A 328 -19.28 7.66 0.23
CA TYR A 328 -20.57 7.22 -0.28
C TYR A 328 -21.70 8.17 0.08
N SER A 329 -21.68 8.75 1.28
CA SER A 329 -22.71 9.70 1.69
C SER A 329 -22.77 10.89 0.73
N THR A 330 -23.96 11.42 0.47
CA THR A 330 -24.16 12.60 -0.38
C THR A 330 -23.96 13.92 0.37
N VAL A 331 -23.89 13.87 1.71
CA VAL A 331 -23.62 15.04 2.55
C VAL A 331 -22.24 15.60 2.21
N PRO A 332 -22.07 16.92 2.02
CA PRO A 332 -20.76 17.50 1.74
C PRO A 332 -19.78 17.25 2.91
N GLY A 333 -18.70 16.52 2.64
CA GLY A 333 -17.61 16.33 3.60
C GLY A 333 -16.40 17.20 3.26
N ARG A 334 -15.44 17.26 4.18
CA ARG A 334 -14.23 18.11 4.09
C ARG A 334 -13.05 17.44 4.80
N ASN A 335 -11.85 17.61 4.27
CA ASN A 335 -10.59 17.06 4.81
C ASN A 335 -10.58 15.53 4.87
N GLY A 336 -11.30 14.92 3.93
CA GLY A 336 -11.36 13.47 3.79
C GLY A 336 -10.20 12.97 2.93
N ASP A 337 -8.97 13.29 3.32
CA ASP A 337 -7.76 12.74 2.71
C ASP A 337 -7.81 11.21 2.87
N ALA A 338 -7.28 10.46 1.89
CA ALA A 338 -7.30 9.00 1.96
C ALA A 338 -6.12 8.45 2.77
N LEU A 339 -4.89 8.85 2.44
CA LEU A 339 -3.70 8.37 3.17
C LEU A 339 -2.67 9.47 3.37
N ASP A 340 -2.25 9.62 4.62
CA ASP A 340 -1.26 10.60 5.03
C ASP A 340 -0.06 9.91 5.70
N PRO A 341 1.02 9.65 4.95
CA PRO A 341 2.29 9.22 5.52
C PRO A 341 3.05 10.38 6.15
N TYR A 342 3.39 10.24 7.43
CA TYR A 342 4.27 11.11 8.19
C TYR A 342 5.55 10.34 8.54
N ALA A 343 6.72 10.82 8.13
CA ALA A 343 8.01 10.23 8.47
C ALA A 343 8.09 8.69 8.23
N CYS A 344 7.45 8.22 7.16
CA CYS A 344 7.39 6.80 6.83
C CYS A 344 8.58 6.35 5.99
N ARG A 345 8.95 5.09 6.12
CA ARG A 345 9.98 4.43 5.32
C ARG A 345 9.45 3.15 4.70
N ASN A 346 9.72 2.94 3.42
CA ASN A 346 9.34 1.74 2.69
C ASN A 346 7.82 1.47 2.77
N LEU A 347 7.04 2.46 2.31
CA LEU A 347 5.59 2.36 2.23
C LEU A 347 5.18 2.14 0.77
N ILE A 348 4.38 1.10 0.54
CA ILE A 348 3.94 0.68 -0.79
C ILE A 348 2.42 0.80 -0.85
N ILE A 349 1.92 1.55 -1.82
CA ILE A 349 0.50 1.68 -2.14
C ILE A 349 0.31 1.06 -3.51
N THR A 350 -0.50 0.00 -3.60
CA THR A 350 -0.73 -0.67 -4.88
C THR A 350 -2.17 -1.12 -5.08
N GLY A 351 -2.69 -0.86 -6.28
CA GLY A 351 -4.02 -1.31 -6.70
C GLY A 351 -5.16 -0.73 -5.87
N CYS A 352 -4.91 0.34 -5.11
CA CYS A 352 -5.89 1.00 -4.26
C CYS A 352 -6.84 1.86 -5.08
N THR A 353 -8.06 2.06 -4.59
CA THR A 353 -9.07 2.91 -5.22
C THR A 353 -9.32 4.16 -4.38
N PHE A 354 -9.24 5.33 -5.02
CA PHE A 354 -9.44 6.62 -4.37
C PHE A 354 -10.70 7.29 -4.93
N GLY A 355 -11.73 7.35 -4.10
CA GLY A 355 -12.97 8.10 -4.33
C GLY A 355 -13.28 9.00 -3.12
N ASN A 356 -12.22 9.51 -2.49
CA ASN A 356 -12.25 10.31 -1.27
C ASN A 356 -12.53 11.79 -1.57
N GLN A 357 -12.51 12.64 -0.54
CA GLN A 357 -12.99 14.04 -0.63
C GLN A 357 -11.90 15.07 -0.90
N ASP A 358 -10.66 14.75 -0.52
CA ASP A 358 -9.52 15.67 -0.46
C ASP A 358 -8.29 14.96 -1.06
N ASP A 359 -7.07 15.27 -0.63
CA ASP A 359 -5.85 14.61 -1.12
C ASP A 359 -5.95 13.05 -1.06
N SER A 360 -5.73 12.38 -2.19
CA SER A 360 -5.74 10.90 -2.20
C SER A 360 -4.52 10.32 -1.49
N VAL A 361 -3.34 10.92 -1.69
CA VAL A 361 -2.12 10.59 -0.95
C VAL A 361 -1.39 11.88 -0.63
N ALA A 362 -1.34 12.25 0.65
CA ALA A 362 -0.67 13.46 1.11
C ALA A 362 0.60 13.07 1.88
N LEU A 363 1.77 13.20 1.26
CA LEU A 363 3.04 12.99 1.96
C LEU A 363 3.29 14.17 2.90
N LYS A 364 2.92 14.01 4.17
CA LYS A 364 3.02 15.10 5.13
C LYS A 364 4.45 15.19 5.65
N GLY A 365 4.98 16.40 5.59
CA GLY A 365 6.23 16.81 6.21
C GLY A 365 5.96 18.03 7.08
N HIS A 366 6.64 18.11 8.21
CA HIS A 366 6.61 19.27 9.10
C HIS A 366 8.04 19.50 9.61
N GLU A 367 8.40 20.73 9.98
CA GLU A 367 9.77 21.12 10.34
C GLU A 367 10.42 20.26 11.44
N ASN A 368 9.59 19.60 12.24
CA ASN A 368 10.02 18.74 13.35
C ASN A 368 9.93 17.24 13.02
N PHE A 369 9.26 16.83 11.94
CA PHE A 369 9.12 15.43 11.54
C PHE A 369 10.32 14.97 10.71
N ALA A 370 10.68 13.69 10.83
CA ALA A 370 11.62 13.08 9.89
C ALA A 370 10.99 12.98 8.47
N PHE A 371 11.85 12.77 7.46
CA PHE A 371 11.42 12.70 6.07
C PHE A 371 10.70 11.38 5.75
N ASN A 372 9.77 11.43 4.80
CA ASN A 372 9.28 10.24 4.14
C ASN A 372 10.36 9.70 3.18
N GLU A 373 10.66 8.40 3.23
CA GLU A 373 11.68 7.75 2.41
C GLU A 373 11.11 6.50 1.74
N TYR A 374 11.41 6.31 0.45
CA TYR A 374 11.00 5.10 -0.29
C TYR A 374 9.48 4.86 -0.26
N ILE A 375 8.72 5.88 -0.65
CA ILE A 375 7.27 5.78 -0.82
C ILE A 375 6.96 5.42 -2.27
N PHE A 376 6.30 4.29 -2.48
CA PHE A 376 5.94 3.79 -3.81
C PHE A 376 4.43 3.84 -3.98
N VAL A 377 3.94 4.68 -4.88
CA VAL A 377 2.54 4.69 -5.30
C VAL A 377 2.47 4.09 -6.69
N ARG A 378 1.79 2.95 -6.83
CA ARG A 378 1.76 2.17 -8.07
C ARG A 378 0.35 1.72 -8.41
N ASP A 379 -0.02 1.86 -9.68
CA ASP A 379 -1.16 1.22 -10.37
C ASP A 379 -2.57 1.59 -9.88
#